data_AF-A0A0F9EXT7-F1
#
_entry.id   AF-A0A0F9EXT7-F1
#
_cell.length_a   1.000
_cell.length_b   1.000
_cell.length_c   1.000
_cell.angle_alpha   90.00
_cell.angle_beta   90.00
_cell.angle_gamma   90.00
#
_symmetry.space_group_name_H-M   'P 1'
#
loop_
_entity.id
_entity.type
_entity.pdbx_description
1 polymer ?
#
loop_
_entity_poly.entity_id
_entity_poly.type
_entity_poly.pdbx_seq_one_letter_code
_entity_poly.pdbx_strand_id
1 'polypeptide(L)' 'AAFFALAFFHTWKLVLDPDGTTYRRFILNEIHYDLSDIPVDVLSLTTTPKLTVTATLVGRSGSNDTVAVDDLILTQNEP' A
#
# COMPACT_ATOMS: atom_id res chain seq x y z
N ALA A 1 3.97 -13.28 32.81
CA ALA A 1 3.70 -14.02 31.57
C ALA A 1 3.48 -13.00 30.46
N ALA A 2 4.39 -12.92 29.48
CA ALA A 2 4.24 -12.01 28.36
C ALA A 2 3.23 -12.62 27.37
N PHE A 3 2.11 -11.93 27.18
CA PHE A 3 1.11 -12.31 26.19
C PHE A 3 1.63 -11.85 24.82
N PHE A 4 2.39 -12.71 24.14
CA PHE A 4 2.62 -12.55 22.71
C PHE A 4 1.31 -12.91 22.01
N ALA A 5 0.43 -11.93 21.81
CA ALA A 5 -0.54 -12.04 20.74
C ALA A 5 0.27 -12.17 19.45
N LEU A 6 0.09 -13.27 18.71
CA LEU A 6 0.58 -13.42 17.34
C LEU A 6 -0.06 -12.31 16.50
N ALA A 7 0.54 -11.13 16.48
CA ALA A 7 0.24 -10.10 15.51
C ALA A 7 0.86 -10.58 14.20
N PHE A 8 0.08 -11.31 13.40
CA PHE A 8 0.48 -11.62 12.03
C PHE A 8 0.58 -10.29 11.28
N PHE A 9 1.77 -9.99 10.74
CA PHE A 9 1.92 -8.87 9.83
C PHE A 9 1.07 -9.13 8.59
N HIS A 10 0.30 -8.13 8.18
CA HIS A 10 -0.35 -8.16 6.88
C HIS A 10 0.63 -7.70 5.82
N THR A 11 0.76 -8.49 4.75
CA THR A 11 1.51 -8.08 3.56
C THR A 11 0.53 -7.47 2.57
N TRP A 12 0.87 -6.28 2.08
CA TRP A 12 0.07 -5.55 1.12
C TRP A 12 0.96 -5.20 -0.06
N LYS A 13 0.42 -5.38 -1.26
CA LYS A 13 1.15 -5.17 -2.49
C LYS A 13 0.25 -4.54 -3.53
N LEU A 14 0.71 -3.42 -4.08
CA LEU A 14 0.02 -2.70 -5.13
C LEU A 14 0.85 -2.79 -6.41
N VAL A 15 0.23 -3.27 -7.48
CA VAL A 15 0.83 -3.33 -8.82
C VAL A 15 0.12 -2.30 -9.70
N LEU A 16 0.91 -1.42 -10.31
CA LEU A 16 0.42 -0.36 -11.19
C LEU A 16 1.09 -0.46 -12.56
N ASP A 17 0.35 -0.08 -13.59
CA ASP A 17 0.86 0.06 -14.96
C ASP A 17 0.93 1.56 -15.30
N PRO A 18 2.14 2.16 -15.24
CA PRO A 18 2.29 3.58 -15.45
C PRO A 18 2.01 3.99 -16.90
N ASP A 19 2.22 3.10 -17.87
CA ASP A 19 1.99 3.37 -19.29
C ASP A 19 0.52 3.20 -19.64
N GLY A 20 -0.12 2.19 -19.06
CA GLY A 20 -1.55 1.90 -19.20
C GLY A 20 -2.48 2.82 -18.40
N THR A 21 -1.93 3.73 -17.58
CA THR A 21 -2.69 4.64 -16.69
C THR A 21 -3.70 3.94 -15.78
N THR A 22 -3.46 2.68 -15.43
CA THR A 22 -4.38 1.85 -14.65
C THR A 22 -3.66 1.18 -13.48
N TYR A 23 -4.39 1.01 -12.38
CA TYR A 23 -3.97 0.04 -11.38
C TYR A 23 -4.19 -1.35 -11.95
N ARG A 24 -3.28 -2.30 -11.69
CA ARG A 24 -3.44 -3.67 -12.18
C ARG A 24 -4.13 -4.53 -11.14
N ARG A 25 -3.53 -4.62 -9.96
CA ARG A 25 -4.06 -5.45 -8.88
C ARG A 25 -3.56 -4.98 -7.52
N PHE A 26 -4.35 -5.27 -6.51
CA PHE A 26 -3.95 -5.20 -5.12
C PHE A 26 -3.95 -6.62 -4.53
N ILE A 27 -2.93 -6.93 -3.73
CA ILE A 27 -2.81 -8.22 -3.06
C ILE A 27 -2.71 -7.94 -1.57
N LEU A 28 -3.61 -8.55 -0.79
CA LEU A 28 -3.58 -8.53 0.67
C LEU A 28 -3.35 -9.95 1.16
N ASN A 29 -2.16 -10.20 1.70
CA ASN A 29 -1.63 -11.53 1.99
C ASN A 29 -1.62 -12.39 0.72
N GLU A 30 -2.62 -13.25 0.52
CA GLU A 30 -2.78 -14.11 -0.66
C GLU A 30 -4.07 -13.82 -1.44
N ILE A 31 -4.84 -12.82 -1.02
CA ILE A 31 -6.10 -12.46 -1.68
C ILE A 31 -5.83 -11.43 -2.76
N HIS A 32 -6.23 -11.75 -3.99
CA HIS A 32 -6.07 -10.90 -5.17
C HIS A 32 -7.35 -10.09 -5.43
N TYR A 33 -7.15 -8.79 -5.60
CA TYR A 33 -8.18 -7.84 -6.00
C TYR A 33 -7.80 -7.26 -7.36
N ASP A 34 -8.66 -7.43 -8.36
CA ASP A 34 -8.50 -6.80 -9.65
C ASP A 34 -8.82 -5.31 -9.56
N LEU A 35 -7.92 -4.48 -10.07
CA LEU A 35 -8.08 -3.03 -10.11
C LEU A 35 -7.98 -2.47 -11.53
N SER A 36 -8.00 -3.34 -12.57
CA SER A 36 -7.79 -2.94 -13.98
C SER A 36 -8.74 -1.86 -14.48
N ASP A 37 -9.93 -1.79 -13.87
CA ASP A 37 -10.99 -0.86 -14.25
C ASP A 37 -10.90 0.47 -13.49
N ILE A 38 -9.89 0.62 -12.62
CA ILE A 38 -9.67 1.84 -11.83
C ILE A 38 -8.58 2.68 -12.52
N PRO A 39 -8.94 3.86 -13.07
CA PRO A 39 -7.97 4.75 -13.68
C PRO A 39 -7.05 5.35 -12.61
N VAL A 40 -5.79 5.58 -12.98
CA VAL A 40 -4.84 6.34 -12.17
C VAL A 40 -5.05 7.83 -12.44
N ASP A 41 -5.14 8.62 -11.37
CA ASP A 41 -5.14 10.08 -11.50
C ASP A 41 -3.76 10.56 -11.97
N VAL A 42 -3.66 10.88 -13.27
CA VAL A 42 -2.45 11.44 -13.86
C VAL A 42 -2.44 12.94 -13.62
N LEU A 43 -1.80 13.35 -12.53
CA LEU A 43 -1.50 14.76 -12.28
C LEU A 43 -0.22 15.13 -13.03
N SER A 44 -0.30 16.14 -13.89
CA SER A 44 0.88 16.74 -14.52
C SER A 44 1.70 17.48 -13.46
N LEU A 45 2.74 16.81 -12.94
CA LEU A 45 3.69 17.37 -12.00
C LEU A 45 4.93 17.84 -12.76
N THR A 46 5.22 19.14 -12.66
CA THR A 46 6.38 19.79 -13.31
C THR A 46 7.70 19.61 -12.54
N THR A 47 7.78 18.64 -11.63
CA THR A 47 8.91 18.47 -10.69
C THR A 47 9.48 17.06 -10.71
N THR A 48 10.65 16.89 -10.07
CA THR A 48 11.41 15.64 -9.97
C THR A 48 10.51 14.43 -9.68
N PRO A 49 10.66 13.31 -10.43
CA PRO A 49 9.91 12.09 -10.17
C PRO A 49 10.09 11.63 -8.72
N LYS A 50 8.98 11.31 -8.05
CA LYS A 50 8.99 10.78 -6.68
C LYS A 50 7.87 9.78 -6.48
N LEU A 51 8.13 8.76 -5.67
CA LEU A 51 7.10 7.92 -5.07
C LEU A 51 6.80 8.46 -3.66
N THR A 52 5.52 8.58 -3.31
CA THR A 52 5.08 8.99 -1.98
C THR A 52 4.09 7.97 -1.45
N VAL A 53 4.36 7.42 -0.27
CA VAL A 53 3.45 6.54 0.46
C VAL A 53 3.09 7.23 1.77
N THR A 54 1.80 7.42 2.02
CA THR A 54 1.29 8.10 3.21
C THR A 54 0.46 7.14 4.03
N ALA A 55 0.83 6.90 5.28
CA ALA A 55 0.04 6.15 6.25
C ALA A 55 -0.49 7.12 7.32
N THR A 56 -1.81 7.25 7.41
CA THR A 56 -2.47 8.14 8.37
C THR A 56 -3.23 7.32 9.39
N LEU A 57 -2.80 7.38 10.65
CA LEU A 57 -3.56 6.78 11.76
C LEU A 57 -4.53 7.81 12.32
N VAL A 58 -5.83 7.58 12.11
CA VAL A 58 -6.89 8.39 12.72
C VAL A 58 -7.25 7.75 14.05
N GLY A 59 -6.88 8.40 15.15
CA GLY A 59 -7.15 7.92 16.51
C GLY A 59 -8.64 7.86 16.84
N ARG A 60 -8.99 7.09 17.86
CA ARG A 60 -10.36 7.00 18.40
C ARG A 60 -10.45 7.80 19.69
N SER A 61 -11.65 8.30 20.02
CA SER A 61 -11.85 9.08 21.25
C SER A 61 -11.37 8.29 22.47
N GLY A 62 -10.36 8.81 23.16
CA GLY A 62 -9.82 8.26 24.40
C GLY A 62 -8.81 7.11 24.27
N SER A 63 -8.38 6.71 23.06
CA SER A 63 -7.37 5.65 22.88
C SER A 63 -6.39 5.98 21.75
N ASN A 64 -5.11 5.71 22.01
CA ASN A 64 -4.06 5.73 21.00
C ASN A 64 -3.88 4.32 20.45
N ASP A 65 -4.15 4.14 19.17
CA ASP A 65 -3.77 2.92 18.46
C ASP A 65 -2.28 3.02 18.07
N THR A 66 -1.61 1.88 17.89
CA THR A 66 -0.24 1.82 17.38
C THR A 66 -0.22 0.95 16.13
N VAL A 67 0.44 1.44 15.07
CA VAL A 67 0.64 0.68 13.83
C VAL A 67 2.14 0.49 13.65
N ALA A 68 2.56 -0.76 13.49
CA ALA A 68 3.92 -1.10 13.09
C ALA A 68 3.93 -1.28 11.56
N VAL A 69 4.82 -0.55 10.88
CA VAL A 69 5.12 -0.76 9.47
C VAL A 69 6.53 -1.32 9.41
N ASP A 70 6.68 -2.48 8.79
CA ASP A 70 7.97 -3.11 8.55
C ASP A 70 8.07 -3.45 7.07
N ASP A 71 9.28 -3.31 6.54
CA ASP A 71 9.68 -3.45 5.14
C ASP A 71 8.86 -2.66 4.09
N LEU A 72 9.53 -1.74 3.38
CA LEU A 72 9.00 -1.15 2.14
C LEU A 72 9.87 -1.63 0.97
N ILE A 73 9.29 -2.44 0.10
CA ILE A 73 9.96 -2.97 -1.09
C ILE A 73 9.32 -2.34 -2.32
N LEU A 74 10.16 -1.72 -3.15
CA LEU A 74 9.78 -1.19 -4.46
C LEU A 74 10.54 -1.94 -5.54
N THR A 75 9.81 -2.52 -6.48
CA THR A 75 10.38 -3.24 -7.63
C THR A 75 9.77 -2.76 -8.93
N GLN A 76 10.58 -2.75 -9.98
CA GLN A 76 10.11 -2.61 -11.37
C GLN A 76 10.19 -3.99 -12.04
N ASN A 77 9.34 -4.24 -13.03
CA ASN A 77 9.27 -5.50 -13.79
C ASN A 77 8.82 -6.70 -12.95
N GLU A 78 7.65 -6.58 -12.33
CA GLU A 78 6.99 -7.75 -11.78
C GLU A 78 6.53 -8.69 -12.91
N PRO A 79 6.94 -9.97 -12.92
CA PRO A 79 6.54 -10.93 -13.95
C PRO A 79 5.05 -11.31 -13.87
#